data_AF-A0A1Q7S1Q3-F1
#
_entry.id   AF-A0A1Q7S1Q3-F1
#
_cell.length_a   1.000
_cell.length_b   1.000
_cell.length_c   1.000
_cell.angle_alpha   90.00
_cell.angle_beta   90.00
_cell.angle_gamma   90.00
#
_symmetry.space_group_name_H-M   'P 1'
#
loop_
_entity.id
_entity.type
_entity.pdbx_description
1 polymer ?
#
loop_
_entity_poly.entity_id
_entity_poly.type
_entity_poly.pdbx_seq_one_letter_code
_entity_poly.pdbx_strand_id
1 'polypeptide(L)'
;MQSTSAILLRKRNFSDTSLIVSWCTESLGCIQTVAKGARRTRTPFAGKLDLFFETEISIIPSRKSTLHTLAEVVLKNPFAGIRQNYLRTQVAAYFVELIETCMRLSLHVSQACMTRRRSRAIQPLRLAICSGDCRYPVRCC
;
A
#
# COMPACT_ATOMS: atom_id res chain seq x y z
N MET A 1 9.77 14.20 -9.58
CA MET A 1 9.08 13.47 -8.49
C MET A 1 7.72 13.06 -9.02
N GLN A 2 7.25 11.85 -8.71
CA GLN A 2 5.92 11.39 -9.12
C GLN A 2 5.08 11.14 -7.87
N SER A 3 3.90 11.75 -7.78
CA SER A 3 2.92 11.52 -6.72
C SER A 3 1.83 10.57 -7.20
N THR A 4 1.43 9.63 -6.35
CA THR A 4 0.31 8.72 -6.62
C THR A 4 -0.35 8.26 -5.34
N SER A 5 -1.66 7.97 -5.41
CA SER A 5 -2.37 7.26 -4.37
C SER A 5 -1.92 5.80 -4.32
N ALA A 6 -1.74 5.29 -3.10
CA ALA A 6 -1.21 3.97 -2.84
C ALA A 6 -1.80 3.37 -1.56
N ILE A 7 -1.87 2.04 -1.52
CA ILE A 7 -2.18 1.28 -0.30
C ILE A 7 -0.92 0.52 0.13
N LEU A 8 -0.59 0.62 1.41
CA LEU A 8 0.52 -0.13 2.00
C LEU A 8 0.14 -1.60 2.17
N LEU A 9 0.82 -2.49 1.45
CA LEU A 9 0.55 -3.93 1.52
C LEU A 9 1.42 -4.62 2.56
N ARG A 10 2.73 -4.36 2.51
CA ARG A 10 3.72 -5.06 3.33
C ARG A 10 4.85 -4.12 3.73
N LYS A 11 5.34 -4.27 4.96
CA LYS A 11 6.54 -3.60 5.49
C LYS A 11 7.60 -4.65 5.83
N ARG A 12 8.85 -4.41 5.44
CA ARG A 12 10.01 -5.26 5.73
C ARG A 12 11.17 -4.40 6.21
N ASN A 13 11.93 -4.91 7.17
CA ASN A 13 13.13 -4.23 7.65
C ASN A 13 14.25 -4.41 6.64
N PHE A 14 14.95 -3.32 6.28
CA PHE A 14 16.10 -3.37 5.39
C PHE A 14 17.40 -3.05 6.10
N SER A 15 17.36 -2.06 7.01
CA SER A 15 18.51 -1.64 7.82
C SER A 15 18.01 -1.15 9.18
N ASP A 16 18.93 -0.82 10.09
CA ASP A 16 18.59 -0.32 11.43
C ASP A 16 17.72 0.93 11.41
N THR A 17 17.82 1.73 10.35
CA THR A 17 17.09 2.99 10.22
C THR A 17 16.04 2.97 9.10
N SER A 18 16.07 2.00 8.19
CA SER A 18 15.34 2.04 6.93
C SER A 18 14.43 0.84 6.72
N LEU A 19 13.28 1.10 6.11
CA LEU A 19 12.24 0.10 5.83
C LEU A 19 12.01 -0.02 4.33
N ILE A 20 11.81 -1.25 3.84
CA ILE A 20 11.25 -1.51 2.52
C ILE A 20 9.74 -1.64 2.67
N VAL A 21 9.01 -0.91 1.84
CA VAL A 21 7.56 -0.91 1.80
C VAL A 21 7.08 -1.32 0.43
N SER A 22 6.19 -2.30 0.39
CA SER A 22 5.47 -2.71 -0.82
C SER A 22 4.15 -1.96 -0.91
N TRP A 23 3.93 -1.31 -2.04
CA TRP A 23 2.75 -0.50 -2.31
C TRP A 23 1.93 -1.10 -3.44
N CYS A 24 0.61 -0.99 -3.34
CA CYS A 24 -0.29 -1.10 -4.48
C CYS A 24 -0.68 0.30 -4.92
N THR A 25 -0.19 0.75 -6.07
CA THR A 25 -0.50 2.08 -6.62
C THR A 25 -1.50 1.97 -7.75
N GLU A 26 -2.27 3.02 -7.97
CA GLU A 26 -3.26 3.08 -9.05
C GLU A 26 -2.60 3.18 -10.43
N SER A 27 -1.55 3.98 -10.53
CA SER A 27 -0.93 4.35 -11.82
C SER A 27 0.24 3.45 -12.22
N LEU A 28 1.06 3.03 -11.25
CA LEU A 28 2.31 2.29 -11.49
C LEU A 28 2.20 0.79 -11.17
N GLY A 29 1.05 0.33 -10.63
CA GLY A 29 0.85 -1.03 -10.16
C GLY A 29 1.55 -1.29 -8.81
N CYS A 30 2.03 -2.52 -8.61
CA CYS A 30 2.73 -2.89 -7.38
C CYS A 30 4.22 -2.52 -7.44
N ILE A 31 4.66 -1.67 -6.53
CA ILE A 31 6.04 -1.16 -6.48
C ILE A 31 6.65 -1.30 -5.08
N GLN A 32 7.98 -1.32 -5.01
CA GLN A 32 8.71 -1.37 -3.75
C GLN A 32 9.55 -0.12 -3.56
N THR A 33 9.43 0.50 -2.39
CA THR A 33 10.17 1.72 -2.05
C THR A 33 10.97 1.54 -0.77
N VAL A 34 12.10 2.21 -0.68
CA VAL A 34 12.89 2.36 0.55
C VAL A 34 12.51 3.67 1.22
N ALA A 35 12.00 3.57 2.44
CA ALA A 35 11.78 4.69 3.34
C ALA A 35 13.01 4.86 4.23
N LYS A 36 13.88 5.81 3.87
CA LYS A 36 15.10 6.10 4.62
C LYS A 36 14.75 6.78 5.94
N GLY A 37 15.29 6.26 7.04
CA GLY A 37 15.09 6.86 8.36
C GLY A 37 13.70 6.65 8.98
N ALA A 38 12.82 5.86 8.35
CA ALA A 38 11.44 5.68 8.81
C ALA A 38 11.29 5.12 10.23
N ARG A 39 12.34 4.50 10.79
CA ARG A 39 12.35 4.00 12.18
C ARG A 39 12.62 5.09 13.22
N ARG A 40 13.10 6.27 12.83
CA ARG A 40 13.33 7.38 13.75
C ARG A 40 12.01 8.08 14.07
N THR A 41 11.74 8.32 15.35
CA THR A 41 10.49 8.89 15.88
C THR A 41 10.16 10.29 15.34
N ARG A 42 11.18 11.10 15.00
CA ARG A 42 11.05 12.49 14.51
C ARG A 42 11.09 12.61 12.98
N THR A 43 10.58 11.64 12.24
CA THR A 43 10.62 11.65 10.76
C THR A 43 9.24 11.87 10.16
N PRO A 44 9.14 12.38 8.92
CA PRO A 44 7.86 12.60 8.25
C PRO A 44 7.04 11.32 8.04
N PHE A 45 7.65 10.15 8.24
CA PHE A 45 7.09 8.81 8.08
C PHE A 45 6.54 8.21 9.39
N ALA A 46 6.88 8.78 10.55
CA ALA A 46 6.46 8.25 11.85
C ALA A 46 4.93 8.26 11.95
N GLY A 47 4.33 7.11 12.30
CA GLY A 47 2.88 6.94 12.45
C GLY A 47 2.07 6.94 11.14
N LYS A 48 2.69 7.18 9.99
CA LYS A 48 2.00 7.21 8.67
C LYS A 48 2.26 5.96 7.83
N LEU A 49 3.24 5.14 8.22
CA LEU A 49 3.58 3.88 7.55
C LEU A 49 3.04 2.71 8.37
N ASP A 50 1.81 2.30 8.10
CA ASP A 50 1.26 1.07 8.65
C ASP A 50 0.46 0.27 7.63
N LEU A 51 0.22 -1.00 7.97
CA LEU A 51 -0.48 -1.95 7.10
C LEU A 51 -1.86 -1.44 6.73
N PHE A 52 -2.21 -1.57 5.45
CA PHE A 52 -3.48 -1.20 4.84
C PHE A 52 -3.78 0.30 4.74
N PHE A 53 -2.86 1.18 5.16
CA PHE A 53 -3.10 2.62 5.06
C PHE A 53 -3.19 3.07 3.60
N GLU A 54 -4.25 3.81 3.29
CA GLU A 54 -4.37 4.57 2.04
C GLU A 54 -3.59 5.87 2.22
N THR A 55 -2.54 6.02 1.43
CA THR A 55 -1.65 7.16 1.48
C THR A 55 -1.41 7.71 0.09
N GLU A 56 -1.13 9.00 0.02
CA GLU A 56 -0.57 9.63 -1.16
C GLU A 56 0.95 9.67 -0.97
N ILE A 57 1.68 9.03 -1.88
CA ILE A 57 3.12 8.87 -1.80
C ILE A 57 3.80 9.64 -2.92
N SER A 58 4.91 10.30 -2.61
CA SER A 58 5.80 10.90 -3.60
C SER A 58 7.08 10.08 -3.71
N ILE A 59 7.43 9.71 -4.95
CA ILE A 59 8.47 8.74 -5.24
C ILE A 59 9.54 9.38 -6.10
N ILE A 60 10.79 9.06 -5.78
CA ILE A 60 11.96 9.33 -6.60
C ILE A 60 12.34 8.00 -7.27
N PRO A 61 12.04 7.82 -8.57
CA PRO A 61 12.38 6.59 -9.27
C PRO A 61 13.90 6.44 -9.35
N SER A 62 14.38 5.26 -9.00
CA SER A 62 15.79 4.89 -9.21
C SER A 62 16.00 4.46 -10.65
N ARG A 63 17.10 4.92 -11.27
CA ARG A 63 17.47 4.53 -12.64
C ARG A 63 18.15 3.16 -12.72
N LYS A 64 18.70 2.67 -11.60
CA LYS A 64 19.58 1.49 -11.55
C LYS A 64 18.95 0.29 -10.84
N SER A 65 17.88 0.49 -10.06
CA SER A 65 17.29 -0.54 -9.20
C SER A 65 15.77 -0.55 -9.27
N THR A 66 15.19 -1.73 -9.08
CA THR A 66 13.73 -1.92 -8.88
C THR A 66 13.22 -1.31 -7.57
N LEU A 67 14.13 -1.02 -6.63
CA LEU A 67 13.82 -0.27 -5.41
C LEU A 67 13.86 1.23 -5.68
N HIS A 68 12.75 1.90 -5.42
CA HIS A 68 12.64 3.36 -5.53
C HIS A 68 12.82 4.02 -4.15
N THR A 69 13.10 5.33 -4.11
CA THR A 69 13.20 6.05 -2.84
C THR A 69 11.89 6.78 -2.54
N LEU A 70 11.39 6.61 -1.32
CA LEU A 70 10.21 7.32 -0.82
C LEU A 70 10.63 8.72 -0.36
N ALA A 71 10.05 9.76 -0.95
CA ALA A 71 10.34 11.14 -0.58
C ALA A 71 9.37 11.63 0.50
N GLU A 72 8.07 11.58 0.24
CA GLU A 72 7.05 12.06 1.16
C GLU A 72 5.84 11.12 1.22
N VAL A 73 5.12 11.18 2.33
CA VAL A 73 3.92 10.41 2.59
C VAL A 73 2.88 11.28 3.26
N VAL A 74 1.68 11.32 2.66
CA VAL A 74 0.49 11.94 3.22
C VAL A 74 -0.53 10.84 3.50
N LEU A 75 -0.90 10.67 4.77
CA LEU A 75 -1.93 9.71 5.16
C LEU A 75 -3.30 10.25 4.72
N LYS A 76 -4.05 9.46 3.94
CA LYS A 76 -5.43 9.79 3.53
C LYS A 76 -6.43 9.04 4.39
N ASN A 77 -6.30 7.72 4.50
CA ASN A 77 -7.19 6.90 5.31
C ASN A 77 -6.42 5.79 6.06
N PRO A 78 -6.45 5.77 7.40
CA PRO A 78 -5.82 4.73 8.18
C PRO A 78 -6.64 3.43 8.29
N PHE A 79 -7.93 3.42 7.92
CA PHE A 79 -8.84 2.28 8.09
C PHE A 79 -8.75 1.61 9.48
N ALA A 80 -8.93 2.41 10.54
CA ALA A 80 -8.75 1.95 11.91
C ALA A 80 -9.59 0.69 12.25
N GLY A 81 -10.76 0.53 11.63
CA GLY A 81 -11.66 -0.61 11.83
C GLY A 81 -11.09 -1.97 11.39
N ILE A 82 -10.11 -2.03 10.48
CA ILE A 82 -9.48 -3.30 10.09
C ILE A 82 -8.71 -3.88 11.28
N ARG A 83 -7.97 -3.02 11.99
CA ARG A 83 -7.02 -3.42 13.04
C ARG A 83 -7.69 -3.72 14.37
N GLN A 84 -8.92 -3.24 14.56
CA GLN A 84 -9.72 -3.51 15.76
C GLN A 84 -10.33 -4.92 15.76
N ASN A 85 -10.45 -5.57 14.60
CA ASN A 85 -11.07 -6.88 14.47
C ASN A 85 -10.10 -7.88 13.82
N TYR A 86 -9.78 -8.94 14.55
CA TYR A 86 -8.89 -10.01 14.10
C TYR A 86 -9.32 -10.62 12.76
N LEU A 87 -10.61 -10.91 12.59
CA LEU A 87 -11.13 -11.52 11.37
C LEU A 87 -10.97 -10.61 10.16
N ARG A 88 -11.18 -9.30 10.33
CA ARG A 88 -10.98 -8.31 9.26
C ARG A 88 -9.51 -8.22 8.86
N THR A 89 -8.61 -8.23 9.84
CA THR A 89 -7.16 -8.25 9.58
C THR A 89 -6.73 -9.52 8.85
N GLN A 90 -7.27 -10.69 9.22
CA GLN A 90 -6.96 -11.96 8.58
C GLN A 90 -7.41 -11.99 7.12
N VAL A 91 -8.64 -11.55 6.83
CA VAL A 91 -9.17 -11.47 5.47
C VAL A 91 -8.35 -10.48 4.62
N ALA A 92 -8.00 -9.32 5.20
CA ALA A 92 -7.16 -8.35 4.51
C ALA A 92 -5.76 -8.92 4.20
N ALA A 93 -5.16 -9.66 5.12
CA ALA A 93 -3.87 -10.33 4.89
C ALA A 93 -3.96 -11.37 3.76
N TYR A 94 -5.04 -12.16 3.72
CA TYR A 94 -5.29 -13.13 2.65
C TYR A 94 -5.37 -12.45 1.26
N PHE A 95 -6.10 -11.32 1.15
CA PHE A 95 -6.16 -10.56 -0.09
C PHE A 95 -4.82 -9.96 -0.50
N VAL A 96 -4.01 -9.51 0.46
CA VAL A 96 -2.65 -9.04 0.17
C VAL A 96 -1.81 -10.15 -0.46
N GLU A 97 -1.85 -11.36 0.09
CA GLU A 97 -1.11 -12.49 -0.47
C GLU A 97 -1.57 -12.85 -1.88
N LEU A 98 -2.88 -12.82 -2.14
CA LEU A 98 -3.43 -13.02 -3.48
C LEU A 98 -2.94 -11.97 -4.47
N ILE A 99 -2.94 -10.69 -4.08
CA ILE A 99 -2.48 -9.59 -4.94
C ILE A 99 -0.97 -9.73 -5.21
N GLU A 100 -0.17 -9.97 -4.17
CA GLU A 100 1.28 -10.17 -4.33
C GLU A 100 1.59 -11.36 -5.25
N THR A 101 0.82 -12.45 -5.12
CA THR A 101 0.97 -13.65 -5.96
C THR A 101 0.57 -13.34 -7.41
N CYS A 102 -0.60 -12.73 -7.61
CA CYS A 102 -1.10 -12.37 -8.94
C CYS A 102 -0.14 -11.42 -9.67
N MET A 103 0.41 -10.43 -8.96
CA MET A 103 1.39 -9.50 -9.52
C MET A 103 2.73 -10.17 -9.83
N ARG A 104 3.19 -11.09 -8.98
CA ARG A 104 4.42 -11.87 -9.23
C ARG A 104 4.31 -12.70 -10.50
N LEU A 105 3.18 -13.38 -10.71
CA LEU A 105 2.95 -14.17 -11.93
C LEU A 105 2.84 -13.29 -13.19
N SER A 106 2.36 -12.05 -13.06
CA SER A 106 2.24 -11.10 -14.17
C SER A 106 3.59 -10.64 -14.74
N LEU A 107 4.72 -10.91 -14.06
CA LEU A 107 6.05 -10.63 -14.59
C LEU A 107 6.54 -11.68 -15.61
N HIS A 108 5.90 -12.86 -15.70
CA HIS A 108 6.25 -13.92 -16.67
C HIS A 108 5.34 -13.98 -17.91
N VAL A 109 4.19 -13.30 -17.88
CA VAL A 109 3.28 -13.19 -19.03
C VAL A 109 3.17 -11.72 -19.38
N SER A 110 3.61 -11.35 -20.59
CA SER A 110 3.56 -10.01 -21.18
C SER A 110 2.45 -9.12 -20.60
N GLN A 111 2.84 -7.89 -20.20
CA GLN A 111 2.04 -6.85 -19.54
C GLN A 111 0.75 -6.40 -20.26
N ALA A 112 0.35 -7.07 -21.35
CA ALA A 112 -0.81 -6.80 -22.18
C ALA A 112 -2.15 -7.28 -21.58
N CYS A 113 -2.17 -8.30 -20.72
CA CYS A 113 -3.43 -8.88 -20.24
C CYS A 113 -4.12 -8.05 -19.12
N MET A 114 -3.35 -7.32 -18.31
CA MET A 114 -3.90 -6.46 -17.23
C MET A 114 -4.17 -5.01 -17.62
N THR A 115 -3.95 -4.62 -18.87
CA THR A 115 -4.16 -3.22 -19.32
C THR A 115 -5.64 -2.82 -19.37
N ARG A 116 -6.58 -3.77 -19.23
CA ARG A 116 -8.03 -3.50 -19.32
C ARG A 116 -8.76 -3.26 -17.99
N ARG A 117 -8.11 -3.43 -16.83
CA ARG A 117 -8.68 -3.15 -15.49
C ARG A 117 -7.75 -2.34 -14.58
N ARG A 118 -6.97 -1.41 -15.14
CA ARG A 118 -5.95 -0.63 -14.39
C ARG A 118 -6.52 0.34 -13.33
N SER A 119 -7.76 0.81 -13.46
CA SER A 119 -8.36 1.78 -12.52
C SER A 119 -9.21 1.18 -11.41
N ARG A 120 -9.29 -0.16 -11.29
CA ARG A 120 -10.21 -0.83 -10.33
C ARG A 120 -9.57 -1.94 -9.51
N ALA A 121 -8.27 -1.89 -9.23
CA ALA A 121 -7.65 -2.81 -8.26
C ALA A 121 -7.75 -2.28 -6.82
N ILE A 122 -7.74 -0.96 -6.65
CA ILE A 122 -7.93 -0.30 -5.35
C ILE A 122 -9.39 -0.40 -4.90
N GLN A 123 -10.36 -0.23 -5.82
CA GLN A 123 -11.78 -0.27 -5.49
C GLN A 123 -12.26 -1.55 -4.79
N PRO A 124 -11.94 -2.78 -5.22
CA PRO A 124 -12.34 -3.98 -4.52
C PRO A 124 -11.62 -4.16 -3.18
N LEU A 125 -10.37 -3.70 -3.03
CA LEU A 125 -9.72 -3.68 -1.71
C LEU A 125 -10.42 -2.68 -0.79
N ARG A 126 -10.71 -1.48 -1.28
CA ARG A 126 -11.45 -0.43 -0.58
C ARG A 126 -12.86 -0.88 -0.22
N LEU A 127 -13.56 -1.57 -1.13
CA LEU A 127 -14.89 -2.12 -0.90
C LEU A 127 -14.84 -3.31 0.07
N ALA A 128 -13.89 -4.23 -0.05
CA ALA A 128 -13.75 -5.35 0.90
C ALA A 128 -13.35 -4.88 2.31
N ILE A 129 -12.61 -3.77 2.37
CA ILE A 129 -12.23 -3.11 3.63
C ILE A 129 -13.44 -2.34 4.22
N CYS A 130 -14.20 -1.61 3.40
CA CYS A 130 -15.33 -0.79 3.86
C CYS A 130 -16.66 -1.56 4.00
N SER A 131 -16.87 -2.67 3.29
CA SER A 131 -18.14 -3.43 3.34
C SER A 131 -18.34 -4.18 4.65
N GLY A 132 -17.29 -4.30 5.46
CA GLY A 132 -17.40 -4.74 6.84
C GLY A 132 -18.00 -3.71 7.80
N ASP A 133 -18.01 -2.40 7.46
CA ASP A 133 -18.37 -1.29 8.36
C ASP A 133 -19.88 -1.01 8.49
N CYS A 134 -20.76 -1.94 8.11
CA CYS A 134 -22.20 -1.85 8.45
C CYS A 134 -22.51 -2.18 9.93
N ARG A 135 -21.67 -1.78 10.88
CA ARG A 135 -21.94 -1.94 12.33
C ARG A 135 -21.46 -0.80 13.24
N TYR A 136 -21.03 0.34 12.69
CA TYR A 136 -20.71 1.53 13.50
C TYR A 136 -21.31 2.79 12.85
N PRO A 137 -22.35 3.41 13.44
CA PRO A 137 -23.03 4.57 12.89
C PRO A 137 -22.25 5.85 13.27
N VAL A 138 -21.05 6.04 12.71
CA VAL A 138 -20.38 7.34 12.84
C VAL A 138 -19.72 7.71 11.51
N ARG A 139 -20.36 8.67 10.83
CA ARG A 139 -19.88 9.43 9.65
C ARG A 139 -20.22 8.85 8.29
N CYS A 140 -21.52 8.86 7.98
CA CYS A 140 -22.01 9.40 6.71
C CYS A 140 -22.48 10.84 6.95
N CYS A 141 -21.59 11.81 6.72
CA CYS A 141 -21.86 13.21 6.39
C CYS A 141 -20.58 13.76 5.76
#